data_AF-A0A4R9K222-F1
#
_entry.id   AF-A0A4R9K222-F1
#
_cell.length_a   1.000
_cell.length_b   1.000
_cell.length_c   1.000
_cell.angle_alpha   90.00
_cell.angle_beta   90.00
_cell.angle_gamma   90.00
#
_symmetry.space_group_name_H-M   'P 1'
#
loop_
_entity.id
_entity.type
_entity.pdbx_description
1 polymer ?
#
loop_
_entity_poly.entity_id
_entity_poly.type
_entity_poly.pdbx_seq_one_letter_code
_entity_poly.pdbx_strand_id
1 'polypeptide(L)'
;MKTPLQLLLNSILLICAVSAPAETAHSEREKLLDKEILSLYKELSRARELLSYENIISLPNNTTVNFIGKYPNRTGVRIRKFLVDTDPGNKSKMRTSDEKSILLEFNGTTLSKIEISVITEDVQIQQKTKTRILDLTPLDDNVNDMELNFNGLDGSNKFLLSDLSNDPSKSERNDFKKDFYIKFLLDFHSQISSILASQKERGLKGQKNMLQQLNGSLKY
;
A
#
# COMPACT_ATOMS: atom_id res chain seq x y z
N MET A 1 -43.60 8.21 -56.77
CA MET A 1 -42.91 9.24 -55.95
C MET A 1 -42.75 8.68 -54.55
N LYS A 2 -41.54 8.24 -54.17
CA LYS A 2 -41.26 7.64 -52.84
C LYS A 2 -40.68 8.73 -51.93
N THR A 3 -41.28 8.89 -50.75
CA THR A 3 -41.00 9.91 -49.74
C THR A 3 -39.65 9.70 -49.03
N PRO A 4 -38.90 10.76 -48.69
CA PRO A 4 -37.59 10.67 -48.04
C PRO A 4 -37.74 10.78 -46.51
N LEU A 5 -38.29 9.75 -45.85
CA LEU A 5 -38.41 9.73 -44.38
C LEU A 5 -37.70 8.55 -43.70
N GLN A 6 -37.08 7.64 -44.47
CA GLN A 6 -36.41 6.45 -43.93
C GLN A 6 -34.89 6.62 -43.69
N LEU A 7 -34.31 7.77 -44.03
CA LEU A 7 -32.85 7.99 -43.94
C LEU A 7 -32.37 8.63 -42.63
N LEU A 8 -33.28 9.00 -41.71
CA LEU A 8 -32.92 9.63 -40.43
C LEU A 8 -32.94 8.66 -39.23
N LEU A 9 -33.52 7.47 -39.34
CA LEU A 9 -33.54 6.50 -38.22
C LEU A 9 -32.29 5.60 -38.14
N ASN A 10 -31.53 5.44 -39.24
CA ASN A 10 -30.34 4.58 -39.23
C ASN A 10 -29.07 5.27 -38.67
N SER A 11 -29.09 6.58 -38.47
CA SER A 11 -27.95 7.35 -37.97
C SER A 11 -27.86 7.39 -36.43
N ILE A 12 -28.97 7.10 -35.73
CA ILE A 12 -29.04 7.17 -34.26
C ILE A 12 -28.66 5.82 -33.62
N LEU A 13 -28.87 4.70 -34.34
CA LEU A 13 -28.55 3.35 -33.86
C LEU A 13 -27.05 3.00 -33.90
N LEU A 14 -26.22 3.77 -34.61
CA LEU A 14 -24.79 3.48 -34.73
C LEU A 14 -23.92 4.11 -33.64
N ILE A 15 -24.45 5.04 -32.85
CA ILE A 15 -23.69 5.75 -31.81
C ILE A 15 -23.75 5.00 -30.46
N CYS A 16 -24.80 4.21 -30.20
CA CYS A 16 -24.91 3.44 -28.95
C CYS A 16 -24.06 2.16 -28.92
N ALA A 17 -23.64 1.62 -30.07
CA ALA A 17 -22.91 0.36 -30.14
C ALA A 17 -21.42 0.47 -29.77
N VAL A 18 -20.84 1.68 -29.80
CA VAL A 18 -19.41 1.90 -29.51
C VAL A 18 -19.16 2.15 -28.01
N SER A 19 -20.14 2.68 -27.28
CA SER A 19 -20.01 2.99 -25.84
C SER A 19 -20.13 1.75 -24.94
N ALA A 20 -21.04 0.82 -25.25
CA ALA A 20 -21.24 -0.39 -24.46
C ALA A 20 -19.97 -1.28 -24.29
N PRO A 21 -19.19 -1.58 -25.35
CA PRO A 21 -17.98 -2.42 -25.20
C PRO A 21 -16.85 -1.72 -24.43
N ALA A 22 -16.76 -0.38 -24.52
CA ALA A 22 -15.75 0.39 -23.79
C ALA A 22 -16.07 0.45 -22.28
N GLU A 23 -17.34 0.63 -21.92
CA GLU A 23 -17.80 0.62 -20.54
C GLU A 23 -17.62 -0.77 -19.89
N THR A 24 -17.90 -1.86 -20.62
CA THR A 24 -17.66 -3.22 -20.13
C THR A 24 -16.16 -3.50 -19.93
N ALA A 25 -15.30 -3.11 -20.87
CA ALA A 25 -13.85 -3.31 -20.75
C ALA A 25 -13.26 -2.49 -19.59
N HIS A 26 -13.80 -1.29 -19.33
CA HIS A 26 -13.36 -0.43 -18.24
C HIS A 26 -13.71 -1.00 -16.86
N SER A 27 -14.94 -1.49 -16.69
CA SER A 27 -15.38 -2.18 -15.47
C SER A 27 -14.64 -3.51 -15.26
N GLU A 28 -14.35 -4.27 -16.32
CA GLU A 28 -13.51 -5.47 -16.23
C GLU A 28 -12.09 -5.16 -15.75
N ARG A 29 -11.52 -4.06 -16.24
CA ARG A 29 -10.20 -3.58 -15.80
C ARG A 29 -10.22 -3.24 -14.31
N GLU A 30 -11.24 -2.55 -13.82
CA GLU A 30 -11.39 -2.23 -12.39
C GLU A 30 -11.41 -3.51 -11.56
N LYS A 31 -12.22 -4.50 -11.95
CA LYS A 31 -12.32 -5.80 -11.25
C LYS A 31 -11.00 -6.56 -11.22
N LEU A 32 -10.16 -6.44 -12.25
CA LEU A 32 -8.82 -7.04 -12.25
C LEU A 32 -7.90 -6.36 -11.25
N LEU A 33 -7.94 -5.02 -11.18
CA LEU A 33 -7.17 -4.25 -10.20
C LEU A 33 -7.61 -4.57 -8.76
N ASP A 34 -8.92 -4.73 -8.53
CA ASP A 34 -9.45 -5.11 -7.22
C ASP A 34 -8.95 -6.49 -6.80
N LYS A 35 -8.98 -7.47 -7.70
CA LYS A 35 -8.42 -8.81 -7.44
C LYS A 35 -6.93 -8.77 -7.12
N GLU A 36 -6.16 -7.91 -7.80
CA GLU A 36 -4.74 -7.74 -7.53
C GLU A 36 -4.51 -7.14 -6.14
N ILE A 37 -5.27 -6.12 -5.75
CA ILE A 37 -5.23 -5.51 -4.41
C ILE A 37 -5.55 -6.57 -3.34
N LEU A 38 -6.62 -7.34 -3.51
CA LEU A 38 -6.99 -8.41 -2.57
C LEU A 38 -5.93 -9.50 -2.47
N SER A 39 -5.25 -9.83 -3.58
CA SER A 39 -4.12 -10.75 -3.56
C SER A 39 -2.96 -10.19 -2.73
N LEU A 40 -2.62 -8.91 -2.93
CA LEU A 40 -1.55 -8.25 -2.18
C LEU A 40 -1.88 -8.13 -0.68
N TYR A 41 -3.14 -7.88 -0.31
CA TYR A 41 -3.57 -7.89 1.09
C TYR A 41 -3.37 -9.26 1.76
N LYS A 42 -3.66 -10.35 1.05
CA LYS A 42 -3.38 -11.72 1.52
C LYS A 42 -1.89 -11.96 1.70
N GLU A 43 -1.06 -11.47 0.79
CA GLU A 43 0.41 -11.57 0.91
C GLU A 43 0.96 -10.75 2.08
N LEU A 44 0.49 -9.51 2.24
CA LEU A 44 0.86 -8.61 3.34
C LEU A 44 0.45 -9.16 4.70
N SER A 45 -0.57 -10.02 4.77
CA SER A 45 -0.99 -10.68 6.01
C SER A 45 0.14 -11.51 6.66
N ARG A 46 1.16 -11.92 5.89
CA ARG A 46 2.38 -12.57 6.42
C ARG A 46 3.17 -11.68 7.38
N ALA A 47 3.01 -10.35 7.32
CA ALA A 47 3.61 -9.42 8.29
C ALA A 47 3.21 -9.74 9.74
N ARG A 48 2.11 -10.47 9.95
CA ARG A 48 1.73 -11.02 11.25
C ARG A 48 2.86 -11.79 11.93
N GLU A 49 3.69 -12.51 11.19
CA GLU A 49 4.85 -13.24 11.73
C GLU A 49 5.76 -12.31 12.55
N LEU A 50 5.88 -11.02 12.15
CA LEU A 50 6.69 -10.01 12.85
C LEU A 50 6.23 -9.80 14.31
N LEU A 51 4.95 -10.04 14.61
CA LEU A 51 4.40 -9.85 15.95
C LEU A 51 4.97 -10.86 16.97
N SER A 52 5.42 -12.03 16.50
CA SER A 52 5.98 -13.10 17.34
C SER A 52 7.44 -12.87 17.75
N TYR A 53 8.16 -11.97 17.08
CA TYR A 53 9.55 -11.67 17.41
C TYR A 53 9.59 -10.63 18.53
N GLU A 54 10.15 -10.98 19.68
CA GLU A 54 10.32 -10.02 20.78
C GLU A 54 11.07 -8.76 20.32
N ASN A 55 12.15 -8.95 19.55
CA ASN A 55 12.99 -7.90 19.01
C ASN A 55 13.16 -8.05 17.48
N ILE A 56 13.10 -6.94 16.76
CA ILE A 56 13.46 -6.87 15.33
C ILE A 56 14.87 -6.31 15.25
N ILE A 57 15.84 -7.15 14.89
CA ILE A 57 17.27 -6.84 15.09
C ILE A 57 17.93 -6.38 13.78
N SER A 58 17.34 -6.77 12.64
CA SER A 58 17.86 -6.45 11.31
C SER A 58 16.78 -5.77 10.49
N LEU A 59 17.08 -4.57 10.01
CA LEU A 59 16.18 -3.77 9.19
C LEU A 59 16.92 -3.29 7.94
N PRO A 60 16.21 -3.15 6.80
CA PRO A 60 16.73 -2.42 5.65
C PRO A 60 17.10 -0.98 6.02
N ASN A 61 17.98 -0.36 5.21
CA ASN A 61 18.36 1.03 5.41
C ASN A 61 17.14 1.96 5.42
N ASN A 62 17.21 3.02 6.23
CA ASN A 62 16.17 4.04 6.36
C ASN A 62 14.77 3.46 6.64
N THR A 63 14.70 2.33 7.35
CA THR A 63 13.45 1.64 7.67
C THR A 63 13.28 1.52 9.18
N THR A 64 12.08 1.78 9.69
CA THR A 64 11.74 1.53 11.10
C THR A 64 10.51 0.64 11.21
N VAL A 65 10.45 -0.12 12.30
CA VAL A 65 9.33 -1.00 12.63
C VAL A 65 8.84 -0.66 14.03
N ASN A 66 7.54 -0.38 14.15
CA ASN A 66 6.87 -0.10 15.42
C ASN A 66 5.68 -1.03 15.57
N PHE A 67 5.43 -1.51 16.78
CA PHE A 67 4.31 -2.40 17.05
C PHE A 67 3.16 -1.66 17.71
N ILE A 68 1.94 -2.09 17.42
CA ILE A 68 0.74 -1.74 18.17
C ILE A 68 0.60 -2.75 19.31
N GLY A 69 0.64 -2.27 20.55
CA GLY A 69 0.70 -3.11 21.75
C GLY A 69 2.13 -3.47 22.19
N LYS A 70 2.23 -4.33 23.20
CA LYS A 70 3.50 -4.79 23.79
C LYS A 70 3.63 -6.29 23.60
N TYR A 71 4.86 -6.80 23.46
CA TYR A 71 5.09 -8.24 23.38
C TYR A 71 4.62 -8.93 24.67
N PRO A 72 3.95 -10.10 24.60
CA PRO A 72 3.56 -10.84 23.40
C PRO A 72 2.21 -10.43 22.78
N ASN A 73 1.47 -9.53 23.43
CA ASN A 73 0.12 -9.08 23.05
C ASN A 73 0.13 -7.92 22.05
N ARG A 74 0.81 -8.10 20.92
CA ARG A 74 0.82 -7.12 19.82
C ARG A 74 -0.33 -7.40 18.86
N THR A 75 -1.01 -6.35 18.40
CA THR A 75 -2.15 -6.44 17.48
C THR A 75 -1.82 -5.91 16.09
N GLY A 76 -0.68 -5.24 15.92
CA GLY A 76 -0.33 -4.67 14.62
C GLY A 76 1.12 -4.26 14.52
N VAL A 77 1.52 -3.96 13.29
CA VAL A 77 2.88 -3.53 12.95
C VAL A 77 2.81 -2.37 11.96
N ARG A 78 3.55 -1.32 12.26
CA ARG A 78 3.79 -0.18 11.38
C ARG A 78 5.22 -0.22 10.87
N ILE A 79 5.39 -0.17 9.57
CA ILE A 79 6.69 -0.11 8.91
C ILE A 79 6.78 1.26 8.23
N ARG A 80 7.89 1.97 8.47
CA ARG A 80 8.16 3.27 7.85
C ARG A 80 9.43 3.22 7.04
N LYS A 81 9.45 3.93 5.92
CA LYS A 81 10.60 4.15 5.06
C LYS A 81 10.83 5.65 4.92
N PHE A 82 12.08 6.06 5.03
CA PHE A 82 12.48 7.45 4.90
C PHE A 82 13.37 7.64 3.67
N LEU A 83 13.10 8.71 2.94
CA LEU A 83 14.01 9.28 1.96
C LEU A 83 14.31 10.70 2.40
N VAL A 84 15.59 11.06 2.47
CA VAL A 84 16.04 12.38 2.88
C VAL A 84 17.01 12.87 1.83
N ASP A 85 16.65 13.95 1.14
CA ASP A 85 17.55 14.62 0.22
C ASP A 85 18.22 15.79 0.94
N THR A 86 19.54 15.85 0.83
CA THR A 86 20.37 16.90 1.42
C THR A 86 20.82 17.88 0.35
N ASP A 87 21.14 19.12 0.77
CA ASP A 87 21.63 20.15 -0.13
C ASP A 87 22.97 19.71 -0.78
N PRO A 88 23.11 19.78 -2.12
CA PRO A 88 24.36 19.44 -2.80
C PRO A 88 25.57 20.24 -2.30
N GLY A 89 25.35 21.47 -1.86
CA GLY A 89 26.39 22.35 -1.31
C GLY A 89 26.65 22.17 0.18
N ASN A 90 25.74 21.51 0.91
CA ASN A 90 25.91 21.24 2.33
C ASN A 90 25.12 20.00 2.78
N LYS A 91 25.81 18.86 2.88
CA LYS A 91 25.23 17.57 3.30
C LYS A 91 24.61 17.57 4.72
N SER A 92 24.88 18.58 5.54
CA SER A 92 24.25 18.73 6.86
C SER A 92 22.88 19.42 6.81
N LYS A 93 22.52 20.03 5.67
CA LYS A 93 21.26 20.76 5.50
C LYS A 93 20.27 19.89 4.72
N MET A 94 19.18 19.51 5.37
CA MET A 94 18.07 18.78 4.74
C MET A 94 17.29 19.72 3.82
N ARG A 95 16.98 19.24 2.61
CA ARG A 95 16.17 19.97 1.63
C ARG A 95 14.75 19.43 1.62
N THR A 96 14.59 18.14 1.36
CA THR A 96 13.30 17.45 1.35
C THR A 96 13.37 16.17 2.16
N SER A 97 12.24 15.75 2.71
CA SER A 97 12.08 14.42 3.30
C SER A 97 10.73 13.82 2.91
N ASP A 98 10.78 12.55 2.50
CA ASP A 98 9.62 11.72 2.28
C ASP A 98 9.58 10.59 3.31
N GLU A 99 8.45 10.46 4.00
CA GLU A 99 8.11 9.29 4.81
C GLU A 99 6.96 8.54 4.12
N LYS A 100 7.18 7.25 3.86
CA LYS A 100 6.12 6.33 3.46
C LYS A 100 5.94 5.31 4.57
N SER A 101 4.71 5.00 4.95
CA SER A 101 4.44 3.99 5.96
C SER A 101 3.19 3.16 5.65
N ILE A 102 3.23 1.92 6.10
CA ILE A 102 2.08 1.01 6.15
C ILE A 102 1.89 0.53 7.58
N LEU A 103 0.67 0.57 8.08
CA LEU A 103 0.23 -0.05 9.32
C LEU A 103 -0.71 -1.19 8.95
N LEU A 104 -0.40 -2.38 9.48
CA LEU A 104 -1.19 -3.59 9.36
C LEU A 104 -1.65 -3.99 10.76
N GLU A 105 -2.96 -3.95 11.01
CA GLU A 105 -3.56 -4.42 12.26
C GLU A 105 -4.34 -5.72 12.02
N PHE A 106 -4.29 -6.60 13.01
CA PHE A 106 -4.83 -7.95 12.94
C PHE A 106 -5.83 -8.18 14.07
N ASN A 107 -6.95 -8.81 13.73
CA ASN A 107 -7.87 -9.41 14.68
C ASN A 107 -7.73 -10.93 14.63
N GLY A 108 -7.20 -11.53 15.70
CA GLY A 108 -6.77 -12.92 15.65
C GLY A 108 -5.74 -13.10 14.52
N THR A 109 -5.90 -14.08 13.64
CA THR A 109 -5.02 -14.33 12.48
C THR A 109 -5.32 -13.46 11.26
N THR A 110 -6.42 -12.71 11.29
CA THR A 110 -6.98 -12.05 10.11
C THR A 110 -6.53 -10.60 10.05
N LEU A 111 -6.07 -10.14 8.89
CA LEU A 111 -5.79 -8.73 8.64
C LEU A 111 -7.10 -7.95 8.68
N SER A 112 -7.23 -7.03 9.63
CA SER A 112 -8.49 -6.34 9.91
C SER A 112 -8.46 -4.85 9.58
N LYS A 113 -7.28 -4.28 9.32
CA LYS A 113 -7.15 -2.87 8.94
C LYS A 113 -5.80 -2.62 8.29
N ILE A 114 -5.82 -1.80 7.25
CA ILE A 114 -4.63 -1.25 6.62
C ILE A 114 -4.71 0.26 6.65
N GLU A 115 -3.62 0.89 7.08
CA GLU A 115 -3.44 2.33 6.95
C GLU A 115 -2.12 2.62 6.23
N ILE A 116 -2.21 3.34 5.12
CA ILE A 116 -1.07 3.87 4.41
C ILE A 116 -0.94 5.35 4.73
N SER A 117 0.28 5.83 4.95
CA SER A 117 0.56 7.25 5.08
C SER A 117 1.76 7.62 4.23
N VAL A 118 1.62 8.69 3.44
CA VAL A 118 2.70 9.34 2.70
C VAL A 118 2.80 10.76 3.22
N ILE A 119 3.98 11.13 3.69
CA ILE A 119 4.28 12.48 4.17
C ILE A 119 5.44 12.98 3.33
N THR A 120 5.27 14.14 2.70
CA THR A 120 6.33 14.83 1.98
C THR A 120 6.53 16.19 2.62
N GLU A 121 7.77 16.53 2.90
CA GLU A 121 8.16 17.77 3.55
C GLU A 121 9.26 18.45 2.74
N ASP A 122 9.00 19.71 2.34
CA ASP A 122 10.01 20.62 1.83
C ASP A 122 10.41 21.59 2.96
N VAL A 123 11.64 21.43 3.44
CA VAL A 123 12.17 22.17 4.58
C VAL A 123 12.48 23.62 4.20
N GLN A 124 12.79 23.89 2.93
CA GLN A 124 13.20 25.22 2.49
C GLN A 124 12.02 26.20 2.51
N ILE A 125 10.84 25.72 2.12
CA ILE A 125 9.60 26.51 2.11
C ILE A 125 8.65 26.15 3.26
N GLN A 126 9.09 25.31 4.20
CA GLN A 126 8.31 24.84 5.36
C GLN A 126 6.96 24.23 4.95
N GLN A 127 6.92 23.55 3.81
CA GLN A 127 5.71 22.94 3.29
C GLN A 127 5.67 21.47 3.67
N LYS A 128 4.53 21.01 4.20
CA LYS A 128 4.30 19.61 4.54
C LYS A 128 2.97 19.15 3.99
N THR A 129 2.98 18.04 3.25
CA THR A 129 1.77 17.36 2.79
C THR A 129 1.69 15.99 3.44
N LYS A 130 0.48 15.54 3.70
CA LYS A 130 0.18 14.23 4.28
C LYS A 130 -1.02 13.62 3.58
N THR A 131 -0.79 12.49 2.94
CA THR A 131 -1.83 11.61 2.40
C THR A 131 -1.98 10.42 3.31
N ARG A 132 -3.20 10.06 3.70
CA ARG A 132 -3.53 8.87 4.47
C ARG A 132 -4.64 8.11 3.77
N ILE A 133 -4.44 6.82 3.58
CA ILE A 133 -5.42 5.90 3.00
C ILE A 133 -5.76 4.89 4.08
N LEU A 134 -7.05 4.70 4.33
CA LEU A 134 -7.55 3.81 5.37
C LEU A 134 -8.52 2.81 4.77
N ASP A 135 -8.21 1.54 4.96
CA ASP A 135 -9.07 0.41 4.64
C ASP A 135 -9.36 -0.35 5.95
N LEU A 136 -10.64 -0.43 6.31
CA LEU A 136 -11.12 -1.10 7.52
C LEU A 136 -11.60 -2.54 7.27
N THR A 137 -11.68 -2.96 6.02
CA THR A 137 -12.19 -4.26 5.60
C THR A 137 -11.34 -4.86 4.47
N PRO A 138 -10.00 -4.92 4.61
CA PRO A 138 -9.05 -5.24 3.52
C PRO A 138 -9.11 -6.69 3.03
N LEU A 139 -10.09 -7.50 3.42
CA LEU A 139 -10.25 -8.87 2.93
C LEU A 139 -11.70 -9.14 2.46
N ASP A 140 -12.54 -8.11 2.41
CA ASP A 140 -13.84 -8.21 1.74
C ASP A 140 -13.69 -8.05 0.22
N ASP A 141 -14.79 -8.15 -0.52
CA ASP A 141 -14.78 -8.00 -1.98
C ASP A 141 -14.93 -6.52 -2.43
N ASN A 142 -14.98 -5.56 -1.51
CA ASN A 142 -15.32 -4.17 -1.78
C ASN A 142 -14.14 -3.21 -1.55
N VAL A 143 -13.19 -3.19 -2.48
CA VAL A 143 -12.02 -2.28 -2.41
C VAL A 143 -12.40 -0.79 -2.49
N ASN A 144 -13.60 -0.45 -2.95
CA ASN A 144 -13.98 0.95 -3.22
C ASN A 144 -14.46 1.74 -1.99
N ASP A 145 -14.60 1.11 -0.83
CA ASP A 145 -14.95 1.79 0.43
C ASP A 145 -13.74 2.38 1.18
N MET A 146 -12.54 2.25 0.62
CA MET A 146 -11.33 2.85 1.18
C MET A 146 -11.47 4.37 1.30
N GLU A 147 -11.04 4.89 2.44
CA GLU A 147 -11.08 6.32 2.75
C GLU A 147 -9.74 6.98 2.41
N LEU A 148 -9.80 8.03 1.60
CA LEU A 148 -8.67 8.85 1.17
C LEU A 148 -8.71 10.20 1.89
N ASN A 149 -7.65 10.49 2.64
CA ASN A 149 -7.47 11.74 3.38
C ASN A 149 -6.22 12.45 2.87
N PHE A 150 -6.38 13.68 2.40
CA PHE A 150 -5.28 14.55 1.97
C PHE A 150 -5.24 15.77 2.87
N ASN A 151 -4.05 16.13 3.33
CA ASN A 151 -3.81 17.34 4.09
C ASN A 151 -2.60 18.04 3.48
N GLY A 152 -2.77 19.27 3.02
CA GLY A 152 -1.74 20.07 2.38
C GLY A 152 -1.99 21.56 2.55
N LEU A 153 -1.31 22.38 1.74
CA LEU A 153 -1.43 23.84 1.80
C LEU A 153 -2.84 24.33 1.50
N ASP A 154 -3.54 23.66 0.57
CA ASP A 154 -4.89 24.04 0.13
C ASP A 154 -5.99 23.54 1.09
N GLY A 155 -5.61 22.95 2.23
CA GLY A 155 -6.53 22.45 3.26
C GLY A 155 -6.54 20.92 3.36
N SER A 156 -7.60 20.41 4.00
CA SER A 156 -7.81 18.98 4.22
C SER A 156 -9.03 18.48 3.47
N ASN A 157 -8.84 17.45 2.64
CA ASN A 157 -9.91 16.79 1.90
C ASN A 157 -10.03 15.33 2.34
N LYS A 158 -11.27 14.86 2.44
CA LYS A 158 -11.60 13.48 2.77
C LYS A 158 -12.70 13.00 1.83
N PHE A 159 -12.49 11.85 1.20
CA PHE A 159 -13.44 11.22 0.29
C PHE A 159 -13.22 9.72 0.23
N LEU A 160 -14.21 8.98 -0.24
CA LEU A 160 -14.11 7.54 -0.50
C LEU A 160 -13.52 7.29 -1.89
N LEU A 161 -12.89 6.13 -2.09
CA LEU A 161 -12.40 5.76 -3.41
C LEU A 161 -13.53 5.67 -4.45
N SER A 162 -14.74 5.28 -4.01
CA SER A 162 -15.95 5.30 -4.82
C SER A 162 -16.33 6.68 -5.37
N ASP A 163 -15.90 7.77 -4.71
CA ASP A 163 -16.20 9.14 -5.10
C ASP A 163 -15.37 9.59 -6.31
N LEU A 164 -14.28 8.87 -6.64
CA LEU A 164 -13.48 9.12 -7.84
C LEU A 164 -14.19 8.64 -9.10
N SER A 165 -14.07 9.43 -10.18
CA SER A 165 -14.60 9.07 -11.49
C SER A 165 -13.99 7.78 -12.01
N ASN A 166 -14.80 6.92 -12.64
CA ASN A 166 -14.31 5.72 -13.31
C ASN A 166 -15.06 5.43 -14.62
N ASP A 167 -15.26 6.48 -15.41
CA ASP A 167 -15.85 6.40 -16.75
C ASP A 167 -14.76 6.25 -17.81
N PRO A 168 -15.08 5.78 -19.04
CA PRO A 168 -14.09 5.63 -20.11
C PRO A 168 -13.30 6.91 -20.48
N SER A 169 -13.84 8.09 -20.16
CA SER A 169 -13.19 9.38 -20.40
C SER A 169 -12.35 9.86 -19.21
N LYS A 170 -12.61 9.36 -18.00
CA LYS A 170 -11.97 9.75 -16.74
C LYS A 170 -11.89 8.54 -15.81
N SER A 171 -10.75 7.86 -15.88
CA SER A 171 -10.43 6.62 -15.18
C SER A 171 -9.70 6.84 -13.85
N GLU A 172 -9.99 7.94 -13.14
CA GLU A 172 -9.23 8.39 -11.96
C GLU A 172 -9.09 7.29 -10.90
N ARG A 173 -10.14 6.50 -10.69
CA ARG A 173 -10.12 5.37 -9.74
C ARG A 173 -9.21 4.24 -10.20
N ASN A 174 -9.30 3.82 -11.46
CA ASN A 174 -8.42 2.82 -12.05
C ASN A 174 -6.95 3.28 -12.04
N ASP A 175 -6.71 4.55 -12.34
CA ASP A 175 -5.38 5.15 -12.35
C ASP A 175 -4.82 5.22 -10.92
N PHE A 176 -5.61 5.61 -9.93
CA PHE A 176 -5.22 5.54 -8.53
C PHE A 176 -4.83 4.11 -8.11
N LYS A 177 -5.68 3.11 -8.39
CA LYS A 177 -5.43 1.70 -8.05
C LYS A 177 -4.12 1.22 -8.66
N LYS A 178 -3.96 1.41 -9.98
CA LYS A 178 -2.83 0.92 -10.76
C LYS A 178 -1.54 1.70 -10.51
N ASP A 179 -1.60 3.02 -10.62
CA ASP A 179 -0.39 3.84 -10.70
C ASP A 179 0.15 4.27 -9.36
N PHE A 180 -0.66 4.21 -8.31
CA PHE A 180 -0.24 4.49 -6.95
C PHE A 180 -0.40 3.27 -6.03
N TYR A 181 -1.62 2.79 -5.84
CA TYR A 181 -1.95 1.91 -4.70
C TYR A 181 -1.26 0.55 -4.78
N ILE A 182 -1.40 -0.16 -5.91
CA ILE A 182 -0.77 -1.46 -6.15
C ILE A 182 0.75 -1.36 -6.05
N LYS A 183 1.36 -0.32 -6.66
CA LYS A 183 2.82 -0.11 -6.59
C LYS A 183 3.29 0.12 -5.15
N PHE A 184 2.50 0.84 -4.35
CA PHE A 184 2.79 1.05 -2.93
C PHE A 184 2.74 -0.27 -2.15
N LEU A 185 1.69 -1.08 -2.35
CA LEU A 185 1.54 -2.38 -1.69
C LEU A 185 2.69 -3.34 -2.06
N LEU A 186 3.07 -3.39 -3.34
CA LEU A 186 4.20 -4.20 -3.82
C LEU A 186 5.54 -3.79 -3.19
N ASP A 187 5.82 -2.49 -3.09
CA ASP A 187 7.03 -1.99 -2.43
C ASP A 187 7.09 -2.44 -0.96
N PHE A 188 5.99 -2.29 -0.21
CA PHE A 188 5.95 -2.72 1.18
C PHE A 188 5.93 -4.24 1.35
N HIS A 189 5.33 -4.99 0.42
CA HIS A 189 5.41 -6.45 0.43
C HIS A 189 6.86 -6.95 0.28
N SER A 190 7.63 -6.36 -0.64
CA SER A 190 9.06 -6.64 -0.79
C SER A 190 9.84 -6.35 0.50
N GLN A 191 9.55 -5.21 1.14
CA GLN A 191 10.20 -4.80 2.38
C GLN A 191 9.87 -5.73 3.55
N ILE A 192 8.61 -6.09 3.74
CA ILE A 192 8.17 -7.06 4.75
C ILE A 192 8.88 -8.41 4.54
N SER A 193 8.92 -8.88 3.29
CA SER A 193 9.60 -10.13 2.94
C SER A 193 11.08 -10.11 3.29
N SER A 194 11.77 -8.99 3.01
CA SER A 194 13.18 -8.78 3.37
C SER A 194 13.41 -8.79 4.89
N ILE A 195 12.54 -8.11 5.65
CA ILE A 195 12.61 -8.07 7.12
C ILE A 195 12.41 -9.48 7.70
N LEU A 196 11.41 -10.23 7.22
CA LEU A 196 11.12 -11.59 7.66
C LEU A 196 12.26 -12.55 7.35
N ALA A 197 12.82 -12.49 6.14
CA ALA A 197 13.98 -13.30 5.77
C ALA A 197 15.19 -13.02 6.69
N SER A 198 15.44 -11.74 6.98
CA SER A 198 16.52 -11.32 7.86
C SER A 198 16.34 -11.83 9.30
N GLN A 199 15.11 -11.87 9.82
CA GLN A 199 14.85 -12.42 11.15
C GLN A 199 15.06 -13.95 11.18
N LYS A 200 14.61 -14.66 10.15
CA LYS A 200 14.78 -16.12 10.01
C LYS A 200 16.24 -16.53 9.94
N GLU A 201 17.05 -15.84 9.13
CA GLU A 201 18.47 -16.14 8.99
C GLU A 201 19.24 -15.95 10.31
N ARG A 202 18.93 -14.89 11.06
CA ARG A 202 19.55 -14.66 12.37
C ARG A 202 19.13 -15.70 13.41
N GLY A 203 17.86 -16.10 13.43
CA GLY A 203 17.38 -17.19 14.29
C GLY A 203 18.19 -18.47 14.08
N LEU A 204 18.41 -18.85 12.81
CA LEU A 204 19.21 -20.03 12.45
C LEU A 204 20.68 -19.89 12.86
N LYS A 205 21.29 -18.72 12.67
CA LYS A 205 22.68 -18.45 13.10
C LYS A 205 22.82 -18.54 14.63
N GLY A 206 21.88 -17.98 15.38
CA GLY A 206 21.87 -18.07 16.85
C GLY A 206 21.79 -19.52 17.34
N GLN A 207 20.89 -20.32 16.75
CA GLN A 207 20.75 -21.75 17.07
C GLN A 207 22.03 -22.54 16.79
N LYS A 208 22.68 -22.31 15.64
CA LYS A 208 23.95 -22.96 15.30
C LYS A 208 25.07 -22.62 16.30
N ASN A 209 25.19 -21.35 16.67
CA ASN A 209 26.19 -20.91 17.64
C ASN A 209 25.95 -21.54 19.03
N MET A 210 24.70 -21.60 19.48
CA MET A 210 24.33 -22.24 20.75
C MET A 210 24.68 -23.74 20.74
N LEU A 211 24.35 -24.47 19.67
CA LEU A 211 24.70 -25.88 19.52
C LEU A 211 26.22 -26.11 19.53
N GLN A 212 27.00 -25.24 18.87
CA GLN A 212 28.47 -25.32 18.90
C GLN A 212 29.03 -25.10 20.32
N GLN A 213 28.49 -24.14 21.07
CA GLN A 213 28.90 -23.89 22.46
C GLN A 213 28.58 -25.10 23.35
N LEU A 214 27.38 -25.68 23.22
CA LEU A 214 27.00 -26.88 23.96
C LEU A 214 27.91 -28.07 23.64
N ASN A 215 28.15 -28.33 22.35
CA ASN A 215 29.06 -29.41 21.94
C ASN A 215 30.50 -29.17 22.39
N GLY A 216 30.96 -27.93 22.44
CA GLY A 216 32.26 -27.56 23.00
C GLY A 216 32.34 -27.81 24.52
N SER A 217 31.26 -27.55 25.25
CA SER A 217 31.20 -27.76 26.71
C SER A 217 31.11 -29.23 27.13
N LEU A 218 30.65 -30.11 26.24
CA LEU A 218 30.48 -31.55 26.50
C LEU A 218 31.72 -32.38 26.14
N LYS A 219 32.74 -31.78 25.51
CA LYS A 219 34.04 -32.44 25.28
C LYS A 219 34.85 -32.42 26.58
N TYR A 220 34.71 -33.49 27.36
CA TYR A 220 35.65 -33.88 28.42
C TYR A 220 36.64 -34.91 27.87
#